data_AF-A0A9X0D400-F1
#
_entry.id   AF-A0A9X0D400-F1
#
_cell.length_a   1.000
_cell.length_b   1.000
_cell.length_c   1.000
_cell.angle_alpha   90.00
_cell.angle_beta   90.00
_cell.angle_gamma   90.00
#
_symmetry.space_group_name_H-M   'P 1'
#
loop_
_entity.id
_entity.type
_entity.pdbx_description
1 polymer ?
#
loop_
_entity_poly.entity_id
_entity_poly.type
_entity_poly.pdbx_seq_one_letter_code
_entity_poly.pdbx_strand_id
1 'polypeptide(L)'
;MSGSLPMIFQTSDLPFEDRVSAYKNDILGLCKPDEVSETIAKYIAQNVEASGWQAVWRSTPKSSGHQQAFDVLVEVSNVNASQLTAEVSICEPVVTDCLSLLDVERVNTHLCCHGNSVPLAELFPVYDESGQQDETALAIEHIRFFYENIWREWDEDDDGEYCYAGRHLETRIQLHYDIQDGNLPKDLVKNYKDTYEQYRQKLAELKQLQEKMGSSDLDAELDEMDVLKCAQMSEMCESLVHSLQIIENPQMRYLLAIVSPRMARQGPRGNRPEGDEPVTYIIAPKLRAGMLKSFQGN
;
A
#
# COMPACT_ATOMS: atom_id res chain seq x y z
N MET A 1 22.90 -31.72 -4.12
CA MET A 1 22.49 -31.75 -2.70
C MET A 1 21.70 -30.48 -2.48
N SER A 2 20.40 -30.55 -2.17
CA SER A 2 19.62 -29.35 -1.82
C SER A 2 20.02 -28.89 -0.42
N GLY A 3 20.57 -27.69 -0.29
CA GLY A 3 20.61 -27.00 0.99
C GLY A 3 19.22 -26.46 1.33
N SER A 4 18.85 -26.45 2.60
CA SER A 4 17.72 -25.63 3.07
C SER A 4 18.06 -24.16 2.87
N LEU A 5 17.06 -23.31 2.56
CA LEU A 5 17.30 -21.87 2.55
C LEU A 5 17.88 -21.38 3.89
N PRO A 6 18.81 -20.41 3.85
CA PRO A 6 19.36 -19.84 5.06
C PRO A 6 18.31 -19.03 5.81
N MET A 7 18.59 -18.76 7.09
CA MET A 7 17.76 -17.87 7.88
C MET A 7 17.85 -16.44 7.33
N ILE A 8 16.72 -15.74 7.33
CA ILE A 8 16.61 -14.33 6.92
C ILE A 8 16.21 -13.46 8.12
N PHE A 9 16.48 -12.17 8.02
CA PHE A 9 16.00 -11.19 9.00
C PHE A 9 14.48 -11.21 9.14
N GLN A 10 14.00 -11.08 10.38
CA GLN A 10 12.58 -10.96 10.70
C GLN A 10 12.25 -9.48 10.96
N THR A 11 12.00 -8.72 9.89
CA THR A 11 11.77 -7.27 9.96
C THR A 11 10.31 -6.87 9.73
N SER A 12 9.41 -7.80 9.43
CA SER A 12 8.01 -7.49 9.11
C SER A 12 7.20 -6.92 10.27
N ASP A 13 7.56 -7.26 11.51
CA ASP A 13 6.75 -6.99 12.71
C ASP A 13 7.25 -5.77 13.50
N LEU A 14 7.61 -4.69 12.80
CA LEU A 14 7.96 -3.42 13.45
C LEU A 14 6.73 -2.82 14.16
N PRO A 15 6.89 -2.13 15.29
CA PRO A 15 5.81 -1.38 15.93
C PRO A 15 5.30 -0.18 15.11
N PHE A 16 4.04 0.22 15.35
CA PHE A 16 3.43 1.40 14.74
C PHE A 16 4.27 2.67 14.90
N GLU A 17 4.64 2.99 16.14
CA GLU A 17 5.40 4.21 16.46
C GLU A 17 6.77 4.23 15.79
N ASP A 18 7.45 3.08 15.75
CA ASP A 18 8.76 2.95 15.13
C ASP A 18 8.67 3.17 13.61
N ARG A 19 7.65 2.59 12.95
CA ARG A 19 7.42 2.85 11.51
C ARG A 19 7.11 4.32 11.24
N VAL A 20 6.21 4.92 12.02
CA VAL A 20 5.86 6.35 11.85
C VAL A 20 7.09 7.23 12.05
N SER A 21 7.88 6.96 13.08
CA SER A 21 9.12 7.69 13.36
C SER A 21 10.12 7.55 12.22
N ALA A 22 10.41 6.33 11.76
CA ALA A 22 11.35 6.08 10.67
C ALA A 22 10.97 6.86 9.40
N TYR A 23 9.71 6.75 8.97
CA TYR A 23 9.29 7.46 7.77
C TYR A 23 9.27 8.99 7.94
N LYS A 24 8.85 9.51 9.10
CA LYS A 24 8.79 10.96 9.32
C LYS A 24 10.17 11.59 9.53
N ASN A 25 11.07 10.91 10.21
CA ASN A 25 12.32 11.51 10.68
C ASN A 25 13.52 11.14 9.82
N ASP A 26 13.55 9.91 9.29
CA ASP A 26 14.74 9.35 8.66
C ASP A 26 14.58 9.18 7.14
N ILE A 27 13.36 8.94 6.66
CA ILE A 27 13.09 8.67 5.23
C ILE A 27 12.51 9.90 4.54
N LEU A 28 11.25 10.25 4.78
CA LEU A 28 10.51 11.23 3.97
C LEU A 28 10.67 12.67 4.46
N GLY A 29 10.74 12.89 5.78
CA GLY A 29 10.85 14.23 6.33
C GLY A 29 9.68 15.13 5.94
N LEU A 30 10.00 16.26 5.32
CA LEU A 30 9.04 17.25 4.84
C LEU A 30 8.88 17.24 3.31
N CYS A 31 9.25 16.14 2.63
CA CYS A 31 9.19 16.08 1.18
C CYS A 31 7.76 16.24 0.64
N LYS A 32 7.68 16.82 -0.55
CA LYS A 32 6.47 16.89 -1.37
C LYS A 32 6.21 15.54 -2.05
N PRO A 33 4.98 15.30 -2.58
CA PRO A 33 4.66 14.03 -3.23
C PRO A 33 5.59 13.72 -4.42
N ASP A 34 5.92 14.71 -5.26
CA ASP A 34 6.83 14.58 -6.41
C ASP A 34 8.29 14.29 -6.01
N GLU A 35 8.68 14.61 -4.77
CA GLU A 35 10.02 14.36 -4.22
C GLU A 35 10.15 13.00 -3.53
N VAL A 36 9.06 12.24 -3.34
CA VAL A 36 9.04 10.99 -2.57
C VAL A 36 10.00 9.95 -3.15
N SER A 37 9.95 9.74 -4.47
CA SER A 37 10.79 8.74 -5.15
C SER A 37 12.29 9.05 -5.00
N GLU A 38 12.70 10.30 -5.21
CA GLU A 38 14.09 10.73 -5.04
C GLU A 38 14.54 10.59 -3.58
N THR A 39 13.64 10.91 -2.64
CA THR A 39 13.92 10.83 -1.21
C THR A 39 14.13 9.39 -0.74
N ILE A 40 13.28 8.46 -1.18
CA ILE A 40 13.43 7.03 -0.91
C ILE A 40 14.72 6.50 -1.54
N ALA A 41 15.05 6.91 -2.78
CA ALA A 41 16.30 6.51 -3.42
C ALA A 41 17.53 6.98 -2.63
N LYS A 42 17.52 8.20 -2.08
CA LYS A 42 18.59 8.70 -1.19
C LYS A 42 18.71 7.86 0.07
N TYR A 43 17.59 7.51 0.69
CA TYR A 43 17.57 6.65 1.88
C TYR A 43 18.18 5.26 1.58
N ILE A 44 17.81 4.63 0.46
CA ILE A 44 18.41 3.35 0.04
C ILE A 44 19.90 3.47 -0.22
N ALA A 45 20.35 4.50 -0.94
CA ALA A 45 21.77 4.71 -1.23
C ALA A 45 22.63 4.90 0.04
N GLN A 46 22.03 5.31 1.16
CA GLN A 46 22.71 5.52 2.43
C GLN A 46 22.72 4.28 3.34
N ASN A 47 21.66 3.48 3.30
CA ASN A 47 21.40 2.44 4.31
C ASN A 47 21.45 1.00 3.77
N VAL A 48 21.57 0.84 2.44
CA VAL A 48 21.71 -0.49 1.83
C VAL A 48 23.15 -0.67 1.33
N GLU A 49 23.77 -1.77 1.77
CA GLU A 49 25.07 -2.19 1.26
C GLU A 49 25.04 -2.38 -0.26
N ALA A 50 25.98 -1.76 -0.96
CA ALA A 50 25.95 -1.71 -2.42
C ALA A 50 26.14 -3.08 -3.08
N SER A 51 26.87 -4.00 -2.43
CA SER A 51 27.17 -5.34 -2.95
C SER A 51 27.78 -6.25 -1.89
N GLY A 52 27.99 -7.52 -2.24
CA GLY A 52 28.76 -8.48 -1.44
C GLY A 52 27.95 -9.16 -0.32
N TRP A 53 26.63 -9.03 -0.35
CA TRP A 53 25.72 -9.68 0.58
C TRP A 53 24.81 -10.69 -0.13
N GLN A 54 24.30 -11.65 0.64
CA GLN A 54 23.41 -12.69 0.13
C GLN A 54 21.97 -12.44 0.56
N ALA A 55 21.04 -12.88 -0.28
CA ALA A 55 19.62 -12.75 -0.02
C ALA A 55 18.87 -14.01 -0.46
N VAL A 56 17.77 -14.32 0.23
CA VAL A 56 16.73 -15.15 -0.36
C VAL A 56 15.92 -14.27 -1.30
N TRP A 57 16.00 -14.55 -2.60
CA TRP A 57 15.15 -13.91 -3.59
C TRP A 57 13.82 -14.65 -3.66
N ARG A 58 12.74 -13.98 -3.24
CA ARG A 58 11.36 -14.47 -3.37
C ARG A 58 10.77 -13.93 -4.67
N SER A 59 10.94 -14.70 -5.73
CA SER A 59 10.62 -14.24 -7.08
C SER A 59 9.12 -14.13 -7.33
N THR A 60 8.77 -13.24 -8.26
CA THR A 60 7.44 -13.19 -8.88
C THR A 60 7.51 -13.70 -10.32
N PRO A 61 6.39 -14.10 -10.93
CA PRO A 61 6.38 -14.45 -12.35
C PRO A 61 6.87 -13.32 -13.26
N LYS A 62 6.72 -12.06 -12.83
CA LYS A 62 7.17 -10.88 -13.55
C LYS A 62 8.69 -10.72 -13.49
N SER A 63 9.31 -10.90 -12.34
CA SER A 63 10.76 -10.69 -12.16
C SER A 63 11.62 -11.88 -12.61
N SER A 64 11.07 -13.09 -12.59
CA SER A 64 11.80 -14.31 -12.96
C SER A 64 11.55 -14.80 -14.39
N GLY A 65 10.48 -14.32 -15.05
CA GLY A 65 10.00 -14.88 -16.32
C GLY A 65 9.52 -16.34 -16.20
N HIS A 66 9.38 -16.84 -14.98
CA HIS A 66 8.91 -18.19 -14.66
C HIS A 66 7.42 -18.17 -14.32
N GLN A 67 6.70 -19.27 -14.58
CA GLN A 67 5.24 -19.28 -14.36
C GLN A 67 4.84 -19.28 -12.88
N GLN A 68 5.69 -19.87 -12.04
CA GLN A 68 5.45 -20.01 -10.60
C GLN A 68 6.54 -19.27 -9.83
N ALA A 69 6.13 -18.62 -8.75
CA ALA A 69 7.04 -18.04 -7.76
C ALA A 69 7.91 -19.12 -7.12
N PHE A 70 9.13 -18.76 -6.79
CA PHE A 70 10.10 -19.62 -6.11
C PHE A 70 11.03 -18.77 -5.24
N ASP A 71 11.64 -19.44 -4.26
CA ASP A 71 12.64 -18.85 -3.38
C ASP A 71 14.01 -19.47 -3.68
N VAL A 72 15.02 -18.64 -3.93
CA VAL A 72 16.39 -19.09 -4.23
C VAL A 72 17.42 -18.17 -3.59
N LEU A 73 18.54 -18.74 -3.15
CA LEU A 73 19.67 -17.97 -2.64
C LEU A 73 20.42 -17.27 -3.79
N VAL A 74 20.60 -15.97 -3.64
CA VAL A 74 21.34 -15.13 -4.59
C VAL A 74 22.41 -14.30 -3.87
N GLU A 75 23.44 -13.94 -4.62
CA GLU A 75 24.45 -12.96 -4.22
C GLU A 75 24.17 -11.63 -4.94
N VAL A 76 24.20 -10.53 -4.18
CA VAL A 76 23.94 -9.18 -4.68
C VAL A 76 25.26 -8.54 -5.10
N SER A 77 25.38 -8.19 -6.39
CA SER A 77 26.60 -7.61 -6.95
C SER A 77 26.56 -6.09 -7.09
N ASN A 78 25.38 -5.50 -7.17
CA ASN A 78 25.19 -4.06 -7.29
C ASN A 78 23.77 -3.68 -6.87
N VAL A 79 23.59 -2.52 -6.23
CA VAL A 79 22.28 -1.96 -5.87
C VAL A 79 22.06 -0.66 -6.63
N ASN A 80 20.96 -0.59 -7.37
CA ASN A 80 20.50 0.62 -8.03
C ASN A 80 19.40 1.29 -7.20
N ALA A 81 19.81 2.24 -6.36
CA ALA A 81 18.91 2.93 -5.46
C ALA A 81 17.82 3.75 -6.17
N SER A 82 18.09 4.32 -7.34
CA SER A 82 17.10 5.15 -8.07
C SER A 82 16.01 4.32 -8.73
N GLN A 83 16.33 3.08 -9.13
CA GLN A 83 15.36 2.14 -9.70
C GLN A 83 14.77 1.18 -8.66
N LEU A 84 15.29 1.21 -7.43
CA LEU A 84 14.95 0.26 -6.36
C LEU A 84 15.14 -1.20 -6.80
N THR A 85 16.21 -1.45 -7.54
CA THR A 85 16.59 -2.78 -8.02
C THR A 85 17.98 -3.17 -7.56
N ALA A 86 18.30 -4.45 -7.67
CA ALA A 86 19.64 -4.97 -7.45
C ALA A 86 20.00 -5.99 -8.53
N GLU A 87 21.28 -5.97 -8.93
CA GLU A 87 21.86 -6.99 -9.77
C GLU A 87 22.22 -8.20 -8.92
N VAL A 88 21.80 -9.38 -9.36
CA VAL A 88 21.93 -10.62 -8.60
C VAL A 88 22.49 -11.77 -9.44
N SER A 89 23.19 -12.69 -8.79
CA SER A 89 23.57 -13.99 -9.36
C SER A 89 23.07 -15.12 -8.46
N ILE A 90 22.55 -16.19 -9.06
CA ILE A 90 22.17 -17.38 -8.30
C ILE A 90 23.43 -18.03 -7.73
N CYS A 91 23.46 -18.29 -6.42
CA CYS A 91 24.63 -18.89 -5.78
C CYS A 91 24.89 -20.32 -6.26
N GLU A 92 26.17 -20.69 -6.34
CA GLU A 92 26.61 -22.08 -6.57
C GLU A 92 27.22 -22.67 -5.29
N PRO A 93 26.75 -23.86 -4.82
CA PRO A 93 25.66 -24.65 -5.35
C PRO A 93 24.28 -24.00 -5.13
N VAL A 94 23.31 -24.30 -6.01
CA VAL A 94 21.94 -23.75 -5.93
C VAL A 94 21.27 -24.19 -4.63
N VAL A 95 20.80 -23.20 -3.86
CA VAL A 95 20.04 -23.39 -2.61
C VAL A 95 18.63 -22.85 -2.81
N THR A 96 17.63 -23.72 -2.68
CA THR A 96 16.21 -23.40 -2.86
C THR A 96 15.35 -24.43 -2.13
N ASP A 97 14.18 -24.00 -1.67
CA ASP A 97 13.21 -24.89 -1.02
C ASP A 97 12.50 -25.82 -2.01
N CYS A 98 12.55 -25.54 -3.32
CA CYS A 98 11.80 -26.29 -4.33
C CYS A 98 12.60 -26.50 -5.63
N LEU A 99 13.68 -27.29 -5.58
CA LEU A 99 14.51 -27.61 -6.75
C LEU A 99 13.71 -28.16 -7.95
N SER A 100 12.62 -28.89 -7.72
CA SER A 100 11.81 -29.46 -8.81
C SER A 100 11.03 -28.41 -9.62
N LEU A 101 10.88 -27.19 -9.08
CA LEU A 101 10.15 -26.10 -9.72
C LEU A 101 11.09 -25.09 -10.39
N LEU A 102 12.38 -25.13 -10.08
CA LEU A 102 13.36 -24.14 -10.54
C LEU A 102 14.12 -24.66 -11.77
N ASP A 103 13.77 -24.15 -12.94
CA ASP A 103 14.60 -24.27 -14.14
C ASP A 103 15.69 -23.18 -14.13
N VAL A 104 16.83 -23.51 -13.50
CA VAL A 104 17.94 -22.57 -13.27
C VAL A 104 18.48 -21.99 -14.57
N GLU A 105 18.60 -22.80 -15.63
CA GLU A 105 19.12 -22.34 -16.93
C GLU A 105 18.17 -21.30 -17.55
N ARG A 106 16.86 -21.55 -17.49
CA ARG A 106 15.85 -20.63 -17.97
C ARG A 106 15.80 -19.34 -17.15
N VAL A 107 15.89 -19.43 -15.82
CA VAL A 107 15.91 -18.25 -14.94
C VAL A 107 17.17 -17.42 -15.17
N ASN A 108 18.35 -18.04 -15.26
CA ASN A 108 19.59 -17.33 -15.58
C ASN A 108 19.55 -16.68 -16.96
N THR A 109 18.98 -17.35 -17.96
CA THR A 109 18.78 -16.76 -19.29
C THR A 109 17.88 -15.52 -19.21
N HIS A 110 16.79 -15.60 -18.45
CA HIS A 110 15.89 -14.47 -18.24
C HIS A 110 16.60 -13.31 -17.54
N LEU A 111 17.31 -13.57 -16.44
CA LEU A 111 18.10 -12.58 -15.71
C LEU A 111 19.12 -11.90 -16.64
N CYS A 112 19.91 -12.67 -17.38
CA CYS A 112 20.89 -12.13 -18.33
C CYS A 112 20.26 -11.19 -19.37
N CYS A 113 19.07 -11.52 -19.89
CA CYS A 113 18.35 -10.67 -20.83
C CYS A 113 17.85 -9.35 -20.21
N HIS A 114 17.71 -9.29 -18.89
CA HIS A 114 17.20 -8.13 -18.14
C HIS A 114 18.28 -7.50 -17.23
N GLY A 115 19.56 -7.68 -17.57
CA GLY A 115 20.67 -7.06 -16.85
C GLY A 115 20.88 -7.61 -15.44
N ASN A 116 20.46 -8.85 -15.19
CA ASN A 116 20.47 -9.51 -13.88
C ASN A 116 19.74 -8.74 -12.77
N SER A 117 18.85 -7.83 -13.14
CA SER A 117 18.21 -6.89 -12.23
C SER A 117 16.90 -7.44 -11.70
N VAL A 118 16.75 -7.46 -10.38
CA VAL A 118 15.51 -7.82 -9.67
C VAL A 118 15.08 -6.71 -8.71
N PRO A 119 13.78 -6.60 -8.36
CA PRO A 119 13.32 -5.59 -7.42
C PRO A 119 13.91 -5.80 -6.02
N LEU A 120 14.39 -4.74 -5.37
CA LEU A 120 14.94 -4.82 -3.99
C LEU A 120 13.91 -5.37 -3.00
N ALA A 121 12.63 -5.04 -3.17
CA ALA A 121 11.56 -5.51 -2.29
C ALA A 121 11.40 -7.04 -2.28
N GLU A 122 11.84 -7.74 -3.33
CA GLU A 122 11.82 -9.20 -3.45
C GLU A 122 13.02 -9.88 -2.76
N LEU A 123 14.02 -9.11 -2.32
CA LEU A 123 15.21 -9.62 -1.65
C LEU A 123 15.04 -9.61 -0.13
N PHE A 124 15.32 -10.74 0.48
CA PHE A 124 15.31 -10.91 1.93
C PHE A 124 16.75 -11.20 2.37
N PRO A 125 17.48 -10.21 2.92
CA PRO A 125 18.87 -10.41 3.31
C PRO A 125 19.02 -11.61 4.25
N VAL A 126 20.08 -12.37 4.01
CA VAL A 126 20.45 -13.51 4.86
C VAL A 126 20.90 -12.97 6.21
N TYR A 127 20.36 -13.56 7.28
CA TYR A 127 20.76 -13.21 8.63
C TYR A 127 22.15 -13.75 8.94
N ASP A 128 22.99 -12.91 9.52
CA ASP A 128 24.23 -13.31 10.15
C ASP A 128 24.39 -12.65 11.53
N GLU A 129 25.22 -13.24 12.39
CA GLU A 129 25.45 -12.73 13.75
C GLU A 129 26.38 -11.51 13.80
N SER A 130 26.94 -11.08 12.66
CA SER A 130 27.88 -9.96 12.62
C SER A 130 27.18 -8.61 12.76
N GLY A 131 25.88 -8.56 12.43
CA GLY A 131 25.08 -7.35 12.40
C GLY A 131 25.36 -6.44 11.18
N GLN A 132 26.24 -6.86 10.27
CA GLN A 132 26.65 -6.05 9.12
C GLN A 132 25.48 -5.76 8.17
N GLN A 133 24.49 -6.64 8.11
CA GLN A 133 23.33 -6.51 7.21
C GLN A 133 22.06 -6.00 7.90
N ASP A 134 22.13 -5.58 9.16
CA ASP A 134 20.96 -5.12 9.93
C ASP A 134 20.31 -3.89 9.27
N GLU A 135 21.12 -2.89 8.92
CA GLU A 135 20.66 -1.65 8.27
C GLU A 135 20.11 -1.94 6.87
N THR A 136 20.80 -2.78 6.08
CA THR A 136 20.34 -3.23 4.76
C THR A 136 18.96 -3.91 4.85
N ALA A 137 18.80 -4.85 5.79
CA ALA A 137 17.56 -5.58 5.98
C ALA A 137 16.40 -4.68 6.42
N LEU A 138 16.68 -3.74 7.33
CA LEU A 138 15.68 -2.79 7.79
C LEU A 138 15.28 -1.79 6.69
N ALA A 139 16.24 -1.28 5.91
CA ALA A 139 15.98 -0.35 4.82
C ALA A 139 15.15 -1.00 3.70
N ILE A 140 15.45 -2.25 3.33
CA ILE A 140 14.67 -3.00 2.35
C ILE A 140 13.24 -3.26 2.87
N GLU A 141 13.08 -3.55 4.16
CA GLU A 141 11.75 -3.69 4.76
C GLU A 141 10.95 -2.38 4.72
N HIS A 142 11.59 -1.25 4.99
CA HIS A 142 10.91 0.05 4.89
C HIS A 142 10.42 0.33 3.47
N ILE A 143 11.20 0.03 2.42
CA ILE A 143 10.69 0.25 1.05
C ILE A 143 9.62 -0.76 0.66
N ARG A 144 9.74 -2.02 1.08
CA ARG A 144 8.72 -3.05 0.85
C ARG A 144 7.39 -2.62 1.46
N PHE A 145 7.40 -2.29 2.75
CA PHE A 145 6.19 -1.85 3.45
C PHE A 145 5.60 -0.57 2.84
N PHE A 146 6.45 0.38 2.42
CA PHE A 146 6.00 1.64 1.86
C PHE A 146 5.19 1.43 0.58
N TYR A 147 5.73 0.71 -0.39
CA TYR A 147 5.05 0.49 -1.67
C TYR A 147 3.89 -0.50 -1.58
N GLU A 148 3.88 -1.39 -0.59
CA GLU A 148 2.76 -2.31 -0.37
C GLU A 148 1.58 -1.66 0.37
N ASN A 149 1.86 -0.76 1.32
CA ASN A 149 0.85 -0.32 2.29
C ASN A 149 0.60 1.19 2.33
N ILE A 150 1.55 2.02 1.88
CA ILE A 150 1.48 3.49 1.99
C ILE A 150 1.30 4.14 0.63
N TRP A 151 2.20 3.89 -0.33
CA TRP A 151 2.13 4.48 -1.68
C TRP A 151 0.86 4.03 -2.40
N ARG A 152 0.29 4.90 -3.21
CA ARG A 152 -0.88 4.61 -4.05
C ARG A 152 -0.60 5.05 -5.46
N GLU A 153 -1.23 4.38 -6.43
CA GLU A 153 -1.05 4.70 -7.85
C GLU A 153 -1.49 6.14 -8.19
N TRP A 154 -2.42 6.70 -7.41
CA TRP A 154 -2.86 8.10 -7.56
C TRP A 154 -1.96 9.11 -6.83
N ASP A 155 -0.95 8.68 -6.08
CA ASP A 155 0.04 9.60 -5.51
C ASP A 155 1.13 9.97 -6.51
N GLU A 156 1.36 9.14 -7.55
CA GLU A 156 2.43 9.31 -8.55
C GLU A 156 2.30 10.63 -9.33
N ASP A 157 1.06 11.03 -9.62
CA ASP A 157 0.75 12.23 -10.41
C ASP A 157 0.41 13.45 -9.53
N ASP A 158 0.64 13.38 -8.21
CA ASP A 158 0.34 14.47 -7.29
C ASP A 158 1.47 15.52 -7.30
N ASP A 159 1.19 16.70 -7.86
CA ASP A 159 2.10 17.86 -7.90
C ASP A 159 1.86 18.84 -6.74
N GLY A 160 1.24 18.37 -5.67
CA GLY A 160 0.85 19.18 -4.53
C GLY A 160 2.02 19.77 -3.74
N GLU A 161 1.88 21.05 -3.36
CA GLU A 161 2.86 21.81 -2.58
C GLU A 161 2.84 21.53 -1.06
N TYR A 162 2.43 20.33 -0.65
CA TYR A 162 2.24 19.98 0.77
C TYR A 162 3.17 18.85 1.21
N CYS A 163 3.44 18.74 2.51
CA CYS A 163 4.24 17.64 3.05
C CYS A 163 3.49 16.31 2.94
N TYR A 164 4.03 15.36 2.15
CA TYR A 164 3.42 14.05 1.92
C TYR A 164 3.24 13.28 3.23
N ALA A 165 4.31 13.25 4.06
CA ALA A 165 4.30 12.58 5.35
C ALA A 165 3.26 13.18 6.31
N GLY A 166 3.08 14.49 6.28
CA GLY A 166 2.10 15.19 7.12
C GLY A 166 0.65 14.90 6.72
N ARG A 167 0.39 14.54 5.46
CA ARG A 167 -0.98 14.33 4.95
C ARG A 167 -1.42 12.88 4.96
N HIS A 168 -0.56 11.95 4.50
CA HIS A 168 -0.99 10.60 4.16
C HIS A 168 -0.40 9.51 5.05
N LEU A 169 0.85 9.70 5.47
CA LEU A 169 1.67 8.63 6.06
C LEU A 169 1.04 8.03 7.31
N GLU A 170 0.78 8.84 8.33
CA GLU A 170 0.26 8.34 9.61
C GLU A 170 -1.11 7.67 9.46
N THR A 171 -2.01 8.26 8.66
CA THR A 171 -3.35 7.73 8.45
C THR A 171 -3.36 6.39 7.72
N ARG A 172 -2.45 6.20 6.77
CA ARG A 172 -2.31 4.94 6.00
C ARG A 172 -1.54 3.88 6.78
N ILE A 173 -0.52 4.25 7.55
CA ILE A 173 0.13 3.33 8.51
C ILE A 173 -0.91 2.86 9.53
N GLN A 174 -1.68 3.77 10.12
CA GLN A 174 -2.74 3.41 11.08
C GLN A 174 -3.76 2.47 10.44
N LEU A 175 -4.14 2.70 9.18
CA LEU A 175 -5.06 1.80 8.46
C LEU A 175 -4.49 0.38 8.35
N HIS A 176 -3.20 0.24 8.05
CA HIS A 176 -2.55 -1.06 7.99
C HIS A 176 -2.66 -1.81 9.32
N TYR A 177 -2.23 -1.19 10.44
CA TYR A 177 -2.28 -1.83 11.76
C TYR A 177 -3.71 -2.09 12.23
N ASP A 178 -4.65 -1.17 11.98
CA ASP A 178 -6.06 -1.38 12.30
C ASP A 178 -6.65 -2.62 11.58
N ILE A 179 -6.21 -2.88 10.35
CA ILE A 179 -6.59 -4.07 9.58
C ILE A 179 -5.90 -5.32 10.15
N GLN A 180 -4.59 -5.25 10.40
CA GLN A 180 -3.77 -6.36 10.90
C GLN A 180 -4.26 -6.84 12.27
N ASP A 181 -4.50 -5.91 13.20
CA ASP A 181 -4.92 -6.19 14.58
C ASP A 181 -6.42 -6.56 14.69
N GLY A 182 -7.16 -6.45 13.59
CA GLY A 182 -8.60 -6.74 13.56
C GLY A 182 -9.47 -5.69 14.25
N ASN A 183 -8.98 -4.44 14.34
CA ASN A 183 -9.71 -3.32 14.93
C ASN A 183 -10.86 -2.82 14.04
N LEU A 184 -10.91 -3.24 12.77
CA LEU A 184 -11.97 -2.89 11.82
C LEU A 184 -12.94 -4.05 11.55
N PRO A 185 -14.24 -3.77 11.30
CA PRO A 185 -15.20 -4.78 10.89
C PRO A 185 -14.76 -5.50 9.61
N LYS A 186 -14.87 -6.83 9.59
CA LYS A 186 -14.46 -7.66 8.44
C LYS A 186 -15.11 -7.24 7.12
N ASP A 187 -16.39 -6.84 7.14
CA ASP A 187 -17.11 -6.39 5.96
C ASP A 187 -16.54 -5.06 5.41
N LEU A 188 -16.11 -4.16 6.30
CA LEU A 188 -15.48 -2.90 5.90
C LEU A 188 -14.11 -3.16 5.28
N VAL A 189 -13.30 -4.03 5.88
CA VAL A 189 -12.00 -4.44 5.34
C VAL A 189 -12.16 -5.13 3.98
N LYS A 190 -13.15 -6.03 3.86
CA LYS A 190 -13.48 -6.68 2.58
C LYS A 190 -13.88 -5.65 1.53
N ASN A 191 -14.77 -4.72 1.86
CA ASN A 191 -15.19 -3.67 0.94
C ASN A 191 -14.01 -2.80 0.49
N TYR A 192 -13.12 -2.41 1.40
CA TYR A 192 -11.90 -1.67 1.07
C TYR A 192 -11.03 -2.43 0.06
N LYS A 193 -10.75 -3.71 0.32
CA LYS A 193 -9.94 -4.56 -0.57
C LYS A 193 -10.62 -4.78 -1.93
N ASP A 194 -11.92 -5.07 -1.95
CA ASP A 194 -12.69 -5.26 -3.17
C ASP A 194 -12.75 -3.97 -4.01
N THR A 195 -12.84 -2.80 -3.35
CA THR A 195 -12.82 -1.48 -4.03
C THR A 195 -11.44 -1.20 -4.62
N TYR A 196 -10.38 -1.50 -3.88
CA TYR A 196 -9.00 -1.31 -4.36
C TYR A 196 -8.69 -2.21 -5.55
N GLU A 197 -9.13 -3.46 -5.54
CA GLU A 197 -8.98 -4.37 -6.69
C GLU A 197 -9.73 -3.88 -7.93
N GLN A 198 -10.97 -3.42 -7.74
CA GLN A 198 -11.74 -2.81 -8.83
C GLN A 198 -11.05 -1.58 -9.40
N TYR A 199 -10.48 -0.72 -8.55
CA TYR A 199 -9.70 0.44 -8.98
C TYR A 199 -8.50 0.00 -9.84
N ARG A 200 -7.70 -0.96 -9.38
CA ARG A 200 -6.52 -1.44 -10.15
C ARG A 200 -6.91 -2.01 -11.51
N GLN A 201 -8.00 -2.78 -11.56
CA GLN A 201 -8.52 -3.30 -12.83
C GLN A 201 -8.94 -2.16 -13.77
N LYS A 202 -9.72 -1.19 -13.27
CA LYS A 202 -10.20 -0.06 -14.07
C LYS A 202 -9.07 0.85 -14.54
N LEU A 203 -8.07 1.09 -13.70
CA LEU A 203 -6.88 1.83 -14.06
C LEU A 203 -6.08 1.11 -15.17
N ALA A 204 -5.94 -0.21 -15.10
CA ALA A 204 -5.28 -0.98 -16.16
C ALA A 204 -6.05 -0.92 -17.48
N GLU A 205 -7.39 -1.03 -17.44
CA GLU A 205 -8.25 -0.85 -18.62
C GLU A 205 -8.12 0.56 -19.22
N LEU A 206 -8.06 1.60 -18.38
CA LEU A 206 -7.87 2.99 -18.80
C LEU A 206 -6.51 3.19 -19.48
N LYS A 207 -5.41 2.72 -18.86
CA LYS A 207 -4.07 2.82 -19.43
C LYS A 207 -3.97 2.14 -20.80
N GLN A 208 -4.54 0.94 -20.95
CA GLN A 208 -4.59 0.25 -22.24
C GLN A 208 -5.38 1.02 -23.31
N LEU A 209 -6.46 1.70 -22.92
CA LEU A 209 -7.25 2.52 -23.84
C LEU A 209 -6.48 3.77 -24.27
N GLN A 210 -5.81 4.43 -23.33
CA GLN A 210 -4.95 5.59 -23.59
C GLN A 210 -3.77 5.25 -24.51
N GLU A 211 -3.10 4.12 -24.27
CA GLU A 211 -2.02 3.63 -25.15
C GLU A 211 -2.50 3.38 -26.58
N LYS A 212 -3.67 2.75 -26.74
CA LYS A 212 -4.26 2.52 -28.07
C LYS A 212 -4.53 3.83 -28.81
N MET A 213 -5.10 4.82 -28.13
CA MET A 213 -5.34 6.14 -28.72
C MET A 213 -4.03 6.86 -29.07
N GLY A 214 -3.03 6.80 -28.20
CA GLY A 214 -1.72 7.43 -28.43
C GLY A 214 -0.87 6.75 -29.52
N SER A 215 -1.20 5.51 -29.87
CA SER A 215 -0.55 4.76 -30.97
C SER A 215 -1.17 5.02 -32.35
N SER A 216 -2.28 5.75 -32.42
CA SER A 216 -2.90 6.16 -33.68
C SER A 216 -2.05 7.27 -34.33
N ASP A 217 -1.98 7.32 -35.67
CA ASP A 217 -1.19 8.32 -36.40
C ASP A 217 -1.46 9.73 -35.86
N LEU A 218 -0.41 10.50 -35.57
CA LEU A 218 -0.49 11.85 -34.96
C LEU A 218 -1.37 12.84 -35.77
N ASP A 219 -1.61 12.55 -37.04
CA ASP A 219 -2.44 13.32 -37.97
C ASP A 219 -3.89 12.80 -38.09
N ALA A 220 -4.23 11.70 -37.42
CA ALA A 220 -5.59 11.14 -37.39
C ALA A 220 -6.40 11.75 -36.23
N GLU A 221 -7.62 12.18 -36.53
CA GLU A 221 -8.56 12.66 -35.52
C GLU A 221 -8.90 11.51 -34.54
N LEU A 222 -8.82 11.79 -33.24
CA LEU A 222 -9.17 10.80 -32.22
C LEU A 222 -10.66 10.45 -32.35
N ASP A 223 -10.97 9.15 -32.24
CA ASP A 223 -12.35 8.69 -32.27
C ASP A 223 -13.13 9.24 -31.06
N GLU A 224 -14.20 9.98 -31.32
CA GLU A 224 -15.02 10.62 -30.28
C GLU A 224 -15.58 9.62 -29.25
N MET A 225 -15.84 8.37 -29.67
CA MET A 225 -16.35 7.32 -28.78
C MET A 225 -15.26 6.84 -27.83
N ASP A 226 -14.03 6.67 -28.32
CA ASP A 226 -12.88 6.28 -27.49
C ASP A 226 -12.52 7.37 -26.47
N VAL A 227 -12.60 8.65 -26.87
CA VAL A 227 -12.41 9.80 -25.95
C VAL A 227 -13.50 9.81 -24.87
N LEU A 228 -14.77 9.63 -25.25
CA LEU A 228 -15.88 9.56 -24.30
C LEU A 228 -15.71 8.40 -23.32
N LYS A 229 -15.30 7.23 -23.81
CA LYS A 229 -15.05 6.04 -22.99
C LYS A 229 -13.90 6.24 -22.02
N CYS A 230 -12.85 6.94 -22.43
CA CYS A 230 -11.76 7.34 -21.54
C CYS A 230 -12.26 8.24 -20.42
N ALA A 231 -13.03 9.29 -20.74
CA ALA A 231 -13.57 10.19 -19.75
C ALA A 231 -14.44 9.47 -18.71
N GLN A 232 -15.32 8.57 -19.15
CA GLN A 232 -16.14 7.75 -18.26
C GLN A 232 -15.30 6.83 -17.36
N MET A 233 -14.24 6.24 -17.91
CA MET A 233 -13.36 5.35 -17.16
C MET A 233 -12.53 6.12 -16.12
N SER A 234 -12.07 7.32 -16.46
CA SER A 234 -11.40 8.23 -15.52
C SER A 234 -12.34 8.62 -14.37
N GLU A 235 -13.58 9.02 -14.67
CA GLU A 235 -14.57 9.37 -13.63
C GLU A 235 -14.86 8.19 -12.69
N MET A 236 -14.95 6.96 -13.22
CA MET A 236 -15.09 5.76 -12.40
C MET A 236 -13.86 5.53 -11.50
N CYS A 237 -12.65 5.74 -12.02
CA CYS A 237 -11.43 5.63 -11.22
C CYS A 237 -11.42 6.68 -10.09
N GLU A 238 -11.74 7.94 -10.39
CA GLU A 238 -11.82 9.03 -9.39
C GLU A 238 -12.84 8.72 -8.29
N SER A 239 -14.01 8.18 -8.65
CA SER A 239 -15.04 7.75 -7.69
C SER A 239 -14.53 6.64 -6.75
N LEU A 240 -13.82 5.65 -7.30
CA LEU A 240 -13.22 4.57 -6.51
C LEU A 240 -12.11 5.09 -5.59
N VAL A 241 -11.23 5.97 -6.09
CA VAL A 241 -10.19 6.64 -5.29
C VAL A 241 -10.82 7.43 -4.15
N HIS A 242 -11.87 8.20 -4.42
CA HIS A 242 -12.56 8.95 -3.38
C HIS A 242 -13.13 8.04 -2.29
N SER A 243 -13.76 6.92 -2.67
CA SER A 243 -14.26 5.91 -1.73
C SER A 243 -13.14 5.33 -0.85
N LEU A 244 -11.98 5.05 -1.43
CA LEU A 244 -10.80 4.56 -0.71
C LEU A 244 -10.26 5.61 0.28
N GLN A 245 -10.14 6.87 -0.15
CA GLN A 245 -9.69 7.99 0.68
C GLN A 245 -10.62 8.26 1.87
N ILE A 246 -11.93 8.02 1.74
CA ILE A 246 -12.87 8.09 2.87
C ILE A 246 -12.49 7.07 3.95
N ILE A 247 -12.08 5.86 3.58
CA ILE A 247 -11.66 4.83 4.56
C ILE A 247 -10.28 5.15 5.12
N GLU A 248 -9.39 5.78 4.35
CA GLU A 248 -8.09 6.25 4.83
C GLU A 248 -8.24 7.36 5.88
N ASN A 249 -9.26 8.22 5.79
CA ASN A 249 -9.52 9.23 6.81
C ASN A 249 -9.98 8.59 8.15
N PRO A 250 -9.26 8.80 9.28
CA PRO A 250 -9.57 8.12 10.55
C PRO A 250 -10.98 8.43 11.09
N GLN A 251 -11.46 9.67 10.93
CA GLN A 251 -12.77 10.07 11.44
C GLN A 251 -13.89 9.40 10.64
N MET A 252 -13.76 9.39 9.31
CA MET A 252 -14.73 8.75 8.42
C MET A 252 -14.72 7.23 8.59
N ARG A 253 -13.53 6.63 8.70
CA ARG A 253 -13.34 5.22 9.04
C ARG A 253 -14.06 4.84 10.33
N TYR A 254 -13.91 5.64 11.38
CA TYR A 254 -14.61 5.45 12.65
C TYR A 254 -16.14 5.45 12.48
N LEU A 255 -16.68 6.41 11.72
CA LEU A 255 -18.12 6.49 11.45
C LEU A 255 -18.62 5.24 10.71
N LEU A 256 -17.90 4.78 9.68
CA LEU A 256 -18.23 3.58 8.92
C LEU A 256 -18.12 2.30 9.76
N ALA A 257 -17.09 2.21 10.61
CA ALA A 257 -16.82 1.03 11.42
C ALA A 257 -17.80 0.87 12.59
N ILE A 258 -18.18 1.98 13.24
CA ILE A 258 -18.88 1.96 14.53
C ILE A 258 -20.28 2.54 14.44
N VAL A 259 -20.46 3.69 13.76
CA VAL A 259 -21.73 4.42 13.79
C VAL A 259 -22.75 3.81 12.84
N SER A 260 -22.39 3.57 11.58
CA SER A 260 -23.32 3.03 10.59
C SER A 260 -23.89 1.64 10.98
N PRO A 261 -23.08 0.67 11.45
CA PRO A 261 -23.62 -0.62 11.89
C PRO A 261 -24.49 -0.50 13.13
N ARG A 262 -24.17 0.41 14.06
CA ARG A 262 -25.01 0.67 15.24
C ARG A 262 -26.36 1.28 14.85
N MET A 263 -26.38 2.24 13.92
CA MET A 263 -27.62 2.82 13.41
C MET A 263 -28.46 1.79 12.67
N ALA A 264 -27.85 0.94 11.84
CA ALA A 264 -28.55 -0.15 11.14
C ALA A 264 -29.16 -1.16 12.13
N ARG A 265 -28.47 -1.47 13.23
CA ARG A 265 -28.96 -2.34 14.32
C ARG A 265 -30.09 -1.70 15.15
N GLN A 266 -30.14 -0.38 15.23
CA GLN A 266 -31.19 0.32 16.00
C GLN A 266 -32.53 0.35 15.26
N GLY A 267 -32.59 -0.10 14.00
CA GLY A 267 -33.80 -0.09 13.17
C GLY A 267 -34.40 1.31 13.02
N PRO A 268 -35.49 1.45 12.24
CA PRO A 268 -36.36 2.59 12.42
C PRO A 268 -36.84 2.56 13.87
N ARG A 269 -36.66 3.66 14.62
CA ARG A 269 -37.47 3.86 15.83
C ARG A 269 -38.91 3.91 15.33
N GLY A 270 -39.62 2.79 15.45
CA GLY A 270 -40.94 2.60 14.86
C GLY A 270 -41.90 3.70 15.28
N ASN A 271 -43.09 3.72 14.67
CA ASN A 271 -44.13 4.65 15.08
C ASN A 271 -44.37 4.52 16.59
N ARG A 272 -44.46 5.67 17.26
CA ARG A 272 -44.77 5.72 18.69
C ARG A 272 -46.07 4.95 18.93
N PRO A 273 -46.17 4.13 19.99
CA PRO A 273 -47.43 3.46 20.33
C PRO A 273 -48.57 4.49 20.36
N GLU A 274 -49.70 4.20 19.73
CA GLU A 274 -50.90 5.05 19.85
C GLU A 274 -51.30 5.14 21.33
N GLY A 275 -51.46 6.37 21.84
CA GLY A 275 -51.87 6.64 23.22
C GLY A 275 -50.80 7.26 24.13
N ASP A 276 -49.59 7.46 23.63
CA ASP A 276 -48.49 8.02 24.40
C ASP A 276 -48.56 9.57 24.46
N GLU A 277 -48.45 10.15 25.66
CA GLU A 277 -48.59 11.61 25.87
C GLU A 277 -47.64 12.42 24.98
N PRO A 278 -48.06 13.56 24.41
CA PRO A 278 -47.22 14.38 23.55
C PRO A 278 -45.95 14.82 24.28
N VAL A 279 -44.77 14.52 23.72
CA VAL A 279 -43.49 14.92 24.30
C VAL A 279 -43.03 16.22 23.63
N THR A 280 -42.76 17.24 24.43
CA THR A 280 -42.15 18.49 23.97
C THR A 280 -40.63 18.41 24.11
N TYR A 281 -39.92 18.41 22.99
CA TYR A 281 -38.45 18.53 23.00
C TYR A 281 -38.05 19.98 23.19
N ILE A 282 -37.27 20.26 24.23
CA ILE A 282 -36.70 21.59 24.50
C ILE A 282 -35.22 21.55 24.13
N ILE A 283 -34.84 22.28 23.08
CA ILE A 283 -33.44 22.39 22.64
C ILE A 283 -32.93 23.78 23.05
N ALA A 284 -31.87 23.82 23.86
CA ALA A 284 -31.23 25.06 24.29
C ALA A 284 -29.70 24.93 24.31
N PRO A 285 -28.92 25.97 23.96
CA PRO A 285 -27.47 25.94 24.01
C PRO A 285 -26.90 25.74 25.43
N LYS A 286 -27.68 26.10 26.46
CA LYS A 286 -27.33 25.90 27.87
C LYS A 286 -28.60 25.79 28.70
N LEU A 287 -28.74 24.71 29.45
CA LEU A 287 -29.88 24.45 30.33
C LEU A 287 -29.44 24.59 31.80
N ARG A 288 -30.21 25.31 32.62
CA ARG A 288 -29.98 25.42 34.07
C ARG A 288 -31.16 24.84 34.83
N ALA A 289 -30.91 24.21 35.99
CA ALA A 289 -31.96 23.54 36.79
C ALA A 289 -33.15 24.46 37.15
N GLY A 290 -32.93 25.77 37.31
CA GLY A 290 -34.01 26.73 37.54
C GLY A 290 -34.99 26.88 36.36
N MET A 291 -34.53 26.64 35.13
CA MET A 291 -35.35 26.73 33.92
C MET A 291 -36.34 25.57 33.77
N LEU A 292 -36.10 24.45 34.46
CA LEU A 292 -37.00 23.29 34.44
C LEU A 292 -38.25 23.47 35.30
N LYS A 293 -38.20 24.39 36.28
CA LYS A 293 -39.30 24.62 37.23
C LYS A 293 -40.52 25.31 36.58
N SER A 294 -40.33 26.04 35.49
CA SER A 294 -41.41 26.72 34.76
C SER A 294 -42.20 25.79 33.84
N PHE A 295 -41.77 24.54 33.64
CA PHE A 295 -42.44 23.58 32.75
C PHE A 295 -43.35 22.58 33.49
N GLN A 296 -43.42 22.60 34.83
CA GLN A 296 -44.26 21.70 35.63
C GLN A 296 -45.72 22.18 35.82
N GLY A 297 -46.19 23.12 35.01
CA GLY A 297 -47.55 23.65 35.10
C GLY A 297 -48.13 23.92 33.72
N ASN A 298 -48.63 22.88 33.07
CA ASN A 298 -49.70 22.89 32.08
C ASN A 298 -50.24 21.47 31.92
#